data_AF-A0A5B7C5N2-F1
#
_entry.id   AF-A0A5B7C5N2-F1
#
_cell.length_a   1.000
_cell.length_b   1.000
_cell.length_c   1.000
_cell.angle_alpha   90.00
_cell.angle_beta   90.00
_cell.angle_gamma   90.00
#
_symmetry.space_group_name_H-M   'P 1'
#
loop_
_entity.id
_entity.type
_entity.pdbx_description
1 polymer ?
#
loop_
_entity_poly.entity_id
_entity_poly.type
_entity_poly.pdbx_seq_one_letter_code
_entity_poly.pdbx_strand_id
1 'polypeptide(L)'
;RTFMPEGIKTIVPDIESIALHSLKSFQGRLINTFQEMKTYTFNVALLSIFGKDEVLYREDLKRCYYILEKGYNSMPINLPGTLFHKAMKARKELAQILAKILSIRRQTKQ
;
A
#
# COMPACT_ATOMS: atom_id res chain seq x y z
N ARG A 1 -3.46 13.05 15.35
CA ARG A 1 -2.44 14.06 14.96
C ARG A 1 -1.89 13.85 13.54
N THR A 2 -1.77 12.62 13.02
CA THR A 2 -1.22 12.31 11.67
C THR A 2 -1.92 13.02 10.51
N PHE A 3 -3.26 13.12 10.53
CA PHE A 3 -4.03 13.82 9.49
C PHE A 3 -4.45 15.24 9.87
N MET A 4 -3.79 15.86 10.86
CA MET A 4 -3.98 17.30 11.09
C MET A 4 -3.28 18.09 9.97
N PRO A 5 -3.72 19.33 9.66
CA PRO A 5 -3.11 20.13 8.62
C PRO A 5 -1.58 20.20 8.70
N GLU A 6 -1.03 20.41 9.91
CA GLU A 6 0.42 20.45 10.14
C GLU A 6 1.12 19.10 9.89
N GLY A 7 0.46 17.98 10.16
CA GLY A 7 1.00 16.64 9.91
C GLY A 7 0.98 16.27 8.43
N ILE A 8 -0.02 16.75 7.68
CA ILE A 8 -0.14 16.50 6.23
C ILE A 8 0.80 17.43 5.45
N LYS A 9 0.94 18.69 5.88
CA LYS A 9 1.73 19.71 5.18
C LYS A 9 3.16 19.25 4.87
N THR A 10 3.76 18.47 5.77
CA THR A 10 5.14 17.97 5.61
C THR A 10 5.28 16.90 4.52
N ILE A 11 4.22 16.15 4.20
CA ILE A 11 4.22 15.08 3.19
C ILE A 11 3.64 15.51 1.85
N VAL A 12 3.03 16.70 1.74
CA VAL A 12 2.46 17.22 0.48
C VAL A 12 3.47 17.20 -0.68
N PRO A 13 4.74 17.64 -0.51
CA PRO A 13 5.72 17.61 -1.61
C PRO A 13 6.01 16.18 -2.10
N ASP A 14 5.99 15.20 -1.20
CA ASP A 14 6.19 13.79 -1.56
C ASP A 14 4.95 13.21 -2.26
N ILE A 15 3.74 13.60 -1.87
CA ILE A 15 2.51 13.25 -2.59
C ILE A 15 2.52 13.83 -4.00
N GLU A 16 2.93 15.10 -4.16
CA GLU A 16 3.09 15.74 -5.47
C GLU A 16 4.10 14.99 -6.33
N SER A 17 5.24 14.60 -5.77
CA SER A 17 6.25 13.79 -6.46
C SER A 17 5.66 12.45 -6.96
N ILE A 18 4.87 11.76 -6.14
CA ILE A 18 4.17 10.53 -6.54
C ILE A 18 3.18 10.82 -7.69
N ALA A 19 2.43 11.92 -7.62
CA ALA A 19 1.47 12.31 -8.64
C ALA A 19 2.15 12.61 -9.98
N LEU A 20 3.22 13.40 -9.97
CA LEU A 20 4.03 13.72 -11.15
C LEU A 20 4.64 12.47 -11.77
N HIS A 21 5.19 11.56 -10.95
CA HIS A 21 5.70 10.28 -11.43
C HIS A 21 4.61 9.43 -12.09
N SER A 22 3.43 9.34 -11.47
CA SER A 22 2.27 8.65 -12.03
C SER A 22 1.88 9.25 -13.39
N LEU A 23 1.67 10.57 -13.48
CA LEU A 23 1.31 11.25 -14.73
C LEU A 23 2.35 11.03 -15.84
N LYS A 24 3.65 11.13 -15.50
CA LYS A 24 4.73 10.84 -16.45
C LYS A 24 4.67 9.40 -16.98
N SER A 25 4.31 8.44 -16.13
CA SER A 25 4.19 7.03 -16.53
C SER A 25 2.99 6.74 -17.45
N PHE A 26 2.01 7.63 -17.50
CA PHE A 26 0.80 7.51 -18.33
C PHE A 26 0.97 8.13 -19.72
N GLN A 27 1.95 9.02 -19.89
CA GLN A 27 2.10 9.81 -21.11
C GLN A 27 2.26 8.92 -22.35
N GLY A 28 1.45 9.18 -23.37
CA GLY A 28 1.49 8.45 -24.65
C GLY A 28 0.93 7.02 -24.59
N ARG A 29 0.25 6.63 -23.50
CA ARG A 29 -0.29 5.29 -23.32
C ARG A 29 -1.82 5.32 -23.15
N LEU A 30 -2.50 4.32 -23.69
CA LEU A 30 -3.88 4.03 -23.30
C LEU A 30 -3.84 3.39 -21.91
N ILE A 31 -4.51 4.02 -20.93
CA ILE A 31 -4.52 3.58 -19.53
C ILE A 31 -5.93 3.22 -19.08
N ASN A 32 -6.01 2.38 -18.04
CA ASN A 32 -7.21 2.25 -17.23
C ASN A 32 -7.07 3.16 -16.00
N THR A 33 -7.75 4.31 -16.03
CA THR A 33 -7.65 5.32 -14.96
C THR A 33 -7.98 4.75 -13.58
N PHE A 34 -8.93 3.82 -13.47
CA PHE A 34 -9.28 3.19 -12.19
C PHE A 34 -8.10 2.39 -11.61
N GLN A 35 -7.44 1.57 -12.44
CA GLN A 35 -6.29 0.78 -12.00
C GLN A 35 -5.08 1.66 -11.67
N GLU A 36 -4.86 2.72 -12.44
CA GLU A 36 -3.76 3.66 -12.19
C GLU A 36 -3.99 4.48 -10.91
N MET A 37 -5.22 4.96 -10.68
CA MET A 37 -5.55 5.69 -9.46
C MET A 37 -5.44 4.80 -8.21
N LYS A 38 -5.77 3.52 -8.30
CA LYS A 38 -5.52 2.56 -7.21
C LYS A 38 -4.04 2.42 -6.88
N THR A 39 -3.19 2.39 -7.91
CA THR A 39 -1.74 2.32 -7.71
C THR A 39 -1.20 3.62 -7.09
N TYR A 40 -1.66 4.77 -7.58
CA TYR A 40 -1.33 6.08 -7.03
C TYR A 40 -1.70 6.20 -5.54
N THR A 41 -2.96 5.94 -5.20
CA THR A 41 -3.43 6.06 -3.80
C THR A 41 -2.77 5.05 -2.88
N PHE A 42 -2.47 3.85 -3.37
CA PHE A 42 -1.69 2.86 -2.62
C PHE A 42 -0.29 3.39 -2.26
N ASN A 43 0.41 4.03 -3.20
CA ASN A 43 1.73 4.61 -2.95
C ASN A 43 1.67 5.76 -1.94
N VAL A 44 0.66 6.63 -2.03
CA VAL A 44 0.41 7.70 -1.05
C VAL A 44 0.11 7.13 0.34
N ALA A 45 -0.65 6.04 0.41
CA ALA A 45 -0.93 5.36 1.68
C ALA A 45 0.34 4.76 2.30
N LEU A 46 1.20 4.12 1.49
CA LEU A 46 2.47 3.60 1.98
C LEU A 46 3.37 4.71 2.52
N LEU A 47 3.50 5.83 1.80
CA LEU A 47 4.23 7.00 2.29
C LEU A 47 3.66 7.51 3.62
N SER A 48 2.33 7.54 3.75
CA SER A 48 1.66 8.06 4.95
C SER A 48 1.83 7.14 6.18
N ILE A 49 1.87 5.83 5.97
CA ILE A 49 1.99 4.83 7.05
C ILE A 49 3.46 4.61 7.43
N PHE A 50 4.34 4.55 6.42
CA PHE A 50 5.72 4.09 6.57
C PHE A 50 6.76 5.19 6.39
N GLY A 51 6.42 6.36 5.87
CA GLY A 51 7.41 7.39 5.54
C GLY A 51 8.28 6.99 4.34
N LYS A 52 9.48 7.58 4.24
CA LYS A 52 10.34 7.48 3.04
C LYS A 52 11.20 6.20 2.99
N ASP A 53 11.35 5.49 4.11
CA ASP A 53 12.39 4.46 4.27
C ASP A 53 11.99 3.04 3.83
N GLU A 54 10.75 2.81 3.37
CA GLU A 54 10.24 1.44 3.20
C GLU A 54 10.09 0.96 1.75
N VAL A 55 11.07 1.29 0.92
CA VAL A 55 11.17 0.76 -0.45
C VAL A 55 11.25 -0.77 -0.47
N LEU A 56 11.88 -1.39 0.53
CA LEU A 56 12.17 -2.82 0.56
C LEU A 56 10.92 -3.72 0.53
N TYR A 57 9.82 -3.31 1.17
CA TYR A 57 8.61 -4.13 1.31
C TYR A 57 7.46 -3.70 0.38
N ARG A 58 7.69 -2.69 -0.47
CA ARG A 58 6.64 -2.04 -1.25
C ARG A 58 5.89 -3.00 -2.16
N GLU A 59 6.60 -3.84 -2.91
CA GLU A 59 5.97 -4.78 -3.86
C GLU A 59 5.24 -5.92 -3.15
N ASP A 60 5.79 -6.44 -2.05
CA ASP A 60 5.11 -7.48 -1.25
C ASP A 60 3.84 -6.94 -0.59
N LEU A 61 3.90 -5.72 -0.05
CA LEU A 61 2.72 -5.03 0.49
C LEU A 61 1.67 -4.79 -0.60
N LYS A 62 2.09 -4.36 -1.79
CA LYS A 62 1.20 -4.13 -2.95
C LYS A 62 0.51 -5.40 -3.38
N ARG A 63 1.28 -6.50 -3.49
CA ARG A 63 0.78 -7.83 -3.83
C ARG A 63 -0.24 -8.31 -2.80
N CYS A 64 0.10 -8.23 -1.52
CA CYS A 64 -0.81 -8.62 -0.43
C CYS A 64 -2.09 -7.79 -0.43
N TYR A 65 -1.98 -6.47 -0.61
CA TYR A 65 -3.12 -5.56 -0.66
C TYR A 65 -4.08 -5.89 -1.81
N TYR A 66 -3.57 -6.15 -3.01
CA TYR A 66 -4.41 -6.47 -4.16
C TYR A 66 -5.15 -7.81 -4.00
N ILE A 67 -4.51 -8.82 -3.39
CA ILE A 67 -5.17 -10.09 -3.07
C ILE A 67 -6.24 -9.88 -1.99
N LEU A 68 -5.92 -9.10 -0.95
CA LEU A 68 -6.81 -8.78 0.14
C LEU A 68 -8.07 -8.07 -0.34
N GLU A 69 -7.92 -7.02 -1.16
CA GLU A 69 -9.03 -6.24 -1.71
C GLU A 69 -9.97 -7.12 -2.57
N LYS A 70 -9.41 -8.00 -3.41
CA LYS A 70 -10.21 -8.94 -4.20
C LYS A 70 -11.04 -9.89 -3.34
N GLY A 71 -10.46 -10.41 -2.25
CA GLY A 71 -11.22 -11.30 -1.36
C GLY A 71 -12.16 -10.56 -0.41
N TYR A 72 -11.87 -9.30 -0.07
CA TYR A 72 -12.79 -8.42 0.68
C TYR A 72 -14.10 -8.20 -0.09
N ASN A 73 -14.00 -7.97 -1.41
CA ASN A 73 -15.16 -7.80 -2.29
C ASN A 73 -15.79 -9.14 -2.76
N SER A 74 -15.53 -10.25 -2.07
CA SER A 74 -16.06 -11.57 -2.40
C SER A 74 -16.98 -12.12 -1.31
N MET A 75 -17.72 -13.18 -1.60
CA MET A 75 -18.51 -13.88 -0.58
C MET A 75 -17.60 -14.35 0.58
N PRO A 76 -18.00 -14.16 1.85
CA PRO A 76 -17.16 -14.41 3.02
C PRO A 76 -17.03 -15.91 3.38
N ILE A 77 -16.74 -16.75 2.37
CA ILE A 77 -16.63 -18.20 2.49
C ILE A 77 -15.16 -18.58 2.57
N ASN A 78 -14.70 -19.06 3.72
CA ASN A 78 -13.30 -19.39 3.96
C ASN A 78 -12.95 -20.86 3.65
N LEU A 79 -13.13 -21.26 2.39
CA LEU A 79 -12.77 -22.60 1.90
C LEU A 79 -11.62 -22.53 0.89
N PRO A 80 -10.75 -23.56 0.80
CA PRO A 80 -9.70 -23.61 -0.22
C PRO A 80 -10.25 -23.33 -1.63
N GLY A 81 -9.56 -22.46 -2.36
CA GLY A 81 -9.97 -22.04 -3.72
C GLY A 81 -10.78 -20.75 -3.77
N THR A 82 -11.46 -20.34 -2.68
CA THR A 82 -12.23 -19.09 -2.67
C THR A 82 -11.32 -17.85 -2.62
N LEU A 83 -11.83 -16.72 -3.11
CA LEU A 83 -11.14 -15.43 -3.03
C LEU A 83 -10.97 -14.98 -1.57
N PHE A 84 -12.01 -15.16 -0.74
CA PHE A 84 -11.94 -14.84 0.69
C PHE A 84 -10.85 -15.65 1.42
N HIS A 85 -10.71 -16.95 1.13
CA HIS A 85 -9.64 -17.77 1.69
C HIS A 85 -8.25 -17.26 1.29
N LYS A 86 -8.07 -16.87 0.02
CA LYS A 86 -6.82 -16.24 -0.46
C LYS A 86 -6.54 -14.92 0.26
N ALA A 87 -7.55 -14.08 0.45
CA ALA A 87 -7.41 -12.82 1.20
C ALA A 87 -7.05 -13.05 2.67
N MET A 88 -7.58 -14.09 3.33
CA MET A 88 -7.19 -14.44 4.70
C MET A 88 -5.73 -14.88 4.80
N LYS A 89 -5.19 -15.57 3.78
CA LYS A 89 -3.76 -15.87 3.70
C LYS A 89 -2.92 -14.61 3.47
N ALA A 90 -3.30 -13.76 2.52
CA ALA A 90 -2.62 -12.50 2.26
C ALA A 90 -2.63 -11.56 3.48
N ARG A 91 -3.72 -11.53 4.25
CA ARG A 91 -3.80 -10.79 5.53
C ARG A 91 -2.75 -11.27 6.54
N LYS A 92 -2.56 -12.59 6.67
CA LYS A 92 -1.56 -13.17 7.58
C LYS A 92 -0.14 -12.79 7.14
N GLU A 93 0.13 -12.87 5.83
CA GLU A 93 1.42 -12.48 5.27
C GLU A 93 1.71 -10.98 5.50
N LEU A 94 0.72 -10.11 5.22
CA LEU A 94 0.81 -8.68 5.48
C LEU A 94 1.11 -8.39 6.96
N ALA A 95 0.47 -9.11 7.89
CA ALA A 95 0.74 -8.96 9.31
C ALA A 95 2.19 -9.33 9.69
N GLN A 96 2.78 -10.33 9.04
CA GLN A 96 4.18 -10.72 9.25
C GLN A 96 5.15 -9.66 8.73
N ILE A 97 4.89 -9.09 7.55
CA ILE A 97 5.69 -8.00 6.98
C ILE A 97 5.66 -6.78 7.92
N LEU A 98 4.48 -6.39 8.39
CA LEU A 98 4.32 -5.30 9.36
C LEU A 98 5.06 -5.58 10.67
N ALA A 99 4.99 -6.80 11.19
CA ALA A 99 5.69 -7.18 12.42
C ALA A 99 7.22 -7.05 12.25
N LYS A 100 7.76 -7.45 11.09
CA LYS A 100 9.18 -7.31 10.77
C LYS A 100 9.60 -5.83 10.69
N ILE A 101 8.82 -5.02 9.99
CA ILE A 101 9.02 -3.56 9.91
C ILE A 101 9.08 -2.94 11.31
N LEU A 102 8.09 -3.25 12.16
CA LEU A 102 8.01 -2.72 13.53
C LEU A 102 9.20 -3.17 14.39
N SER A 103 9.65 -4.42 14.24
CA SER A 103 10.83 -4.95 14.93
C SER A 103 12.09 -4.16 14.56
N ILE A 104 12.34 -3.94 13.27
CA ILE A 104 13.49 -3.18 12.77
C ILE A 104 13.45 -1.76 13.34
N ARG A 105 12.32 -1.06 13.21
CA ARG A 105 12.15 0.31 13.72
C ARG A 105 12.40 0.44 15.22
N ARG A 106 12.05 -0.58 16.01
CA ARG A 106 12.29 -0.60 17.46
C ARG A 106 13.76 -0.79 17.79
N GLN A 107 14.50 -1.55 16.98
CA GLN A 107 15.94 -1.78 17.14
C GLN A 107 16.77 -0.57 16.69
N THR A 108 16.35 0.16 15.65
CA THR A 108 17.06 1.33 15.12
C THR A 108 16.80 2.63 15.90
N LYS A 109 15.89 2.62 16.89
CA LYS A 109 15.61 3.76 17.78
C LYS A 109 16.42 3.74 19.09
N GLN A 110 17.38 2.82 19.22
CA GLN A 110 18.51 2.92 20.15
C GLN A 110 19.71 3.48 19.40
#